data_AF-A0A660VG84-F1
#
_entry.id   AF-A0A660VG84-F1
#
_cell.length_a   1.000
_cell.length_b   1.000
_cell.length_c   1.000
_cell.angle_alpha   90.00
_cell.angle_beta   90.00
_cell.angle_gamma   90.00
#
_symmetry.space_group_name_H-M   'P 1'
#
loop_
_entity.id
_entity.type
_entity.pdbx_description
1 polymer ?
#
loop_
_entity_poly.entity_id
_entity_poly.type
_entity_poly.pdbx_seq_one_letter_code
_entity_poly.pdbx_strand_id
1 'polypeptide(L)'
;MWALCELGRVGNALTAGSGPAAAALLCGLPLSVVLRLFLCGFCAYVGGVALNDLLDRKEDAVRRPERPIPRGAVSQKTAALFAIANLAASPIIALSVSHTVALWFVLVCLLAVGYDVLKRILVMRFLLMGGVRGANWAAGLLAASSPVLLWAPVVVFCWTLFLTFAGLKGWHMVVAAGIVGFCVFDGCVVLWRLGWANSLPFFGLGVLAGLSGRFFKMA
;
A
#
# COMPACT_ATOMS: atom_id res chain seq x y z
N MET A 1 18.95 -5.29 7.90
CA MET A 1 17.52 -5.17 8.25
C MET A 1 16.97 -3.80 7.86
N TRP A 2 17.57 -2.70 8.33
CA TRP A 2 17.14 -1.32 8.01
C TRP A 2 16.98 -1.00 6.52
N ALA A 3 17.94 -1.39 5.68
CA ALA A 3 17.88 -1.14 4.24
C ALA A 3 16.70 -1.84 3.51
N LEU A 4 16.23 -2.98 4.03
CA LEU A 4 15.04 -3.66 3.50
C LEU A 4 13.75 -2.95 3.92
N CYS A 5 13.72 -2.39 5.14
CA CYS A 5 12.60 -1.58 5.60
C CYS A 5 12.47 -0.28 4.79
N GLU A 6 13.60 0.33 4.41
CA GLU A 6 13.64 1.48 3.52
C GLU A 6 13.21 1.11 2.10
N LEU A 7 13.76 0.01 1.55
CA LEU A 7 13.40 -0.50 0.22
C LEU A 7 11.90 -0.78 0.13
N GLY A 8 11.32 -1.42 1.14
CA GLY A 8 9.89 -1.71 1.21
C GLY A 8 9.00 -0.51 1.58
N ARG A 9 9.60 0.64 1.92
CA ARG A 9 8.91 1.84 2.44
C ARG A 9 7.89 1.47 3.52
N VAL A 10 8.35 0.75 4.55
CA VAL A 10 7.49 0.13 5.58
C VAL A 10 6.49 1.11 6.20
N GLY A 11 6.88 2.37 6.38
CA GLY A 11 5.97 3.43 6.83
C GLY A 11 4.74 3.59 5.96
N ASN A 12 4.93 3.67 4.65
CA ASN A 12 3.84 3.78 3.69
C ASN A 12 3.07 2.45 3.57
N ALA A 13 3.74 1.31 3.79
CA ALA A 13 3.09 0.01 3.78
C ALA A 13 2.03 -0.13 4.88
N LEU A 14 2.20 0.55 6.03
CA LEU A 14 1.17 0.63 7.08
C LEU A 14 -0.14 1.21 6.54
N THR A 15 -0.04 2.24 5.70
CA THR A 15 -1.21 2.88 5.04
C THR A 15 -1.84 2.00 3.95
N ALA A 16 -1.08 1.03 3.43
CA ALA A 16 -1.61 0.05 2.48
C ALA A 16 -2.35 -1.07 3.21
N GLY A 17 -1.85 -1.52 4.36
CA GLY A 17 -2.55 -2.48 5.20
C GLY A 17 -3.82 -1.91 5.84
N SER A 18 -3.83 -0.61 6.18
CA SER A 18 -4.95 0.03 6.89
C SER A 18 -6.28 -0.07 6.14
N GLY A 19 -6.28 0.12 4.81
CA GLY A 19 -7.50 0.15 3.99
C GLY A 19 -8.34 -1.13 4.06
N PRO A 20 -7.82 -2.30 3.63
CA PRO A 20 -8.56 -3.56 3.70
C PRO A 20 -8.91 -3.96 5.14
N ALA A 21 -8.08 -3.58 6.12
CA ALA A 21 -8.36 -3.81 7.54
C ALA A 21 -9.55 -2.96 8.04
N ALA A 22 -9.60 -1.67 7.65
CA ALA A 22 -10.70 -0.78 7.97
C ALA A 22 -12.02 -1.27 7.37
N ALA A 23 -11.98 -1.64 6.08
CA ALA A 23 -13.14 -2.20 5.39
C ALA A 23 -13.66 -3.48 6.07
N ALA A 24 -12.76 -4.41 6.40
CA ALA A 24 -13.11 -5.65 7.11
C ALA A 24 -13.73 -5.40 8.49
N LEU A 25 -13.14 -4.48 9.26
CA LEU A 25 -13.64 -4.10 10.58
C LEU A 25 -15.04 -3.46 10.48
N LEU A 26 -15.22 -2.55 9.52
CA LEU A 26 -16.50 -1.89 9.24
C LEU A 26 -17.61 -2.86 8.82
N CYS A 27 -17.24 -3.99 8.22
CA CYS A 27 -18.16 -5.07 7.86
C CYS A 27 -18.39 -6.08 8.99
N GLY A 28 -17.82 -5.86 10.19
CA GLY A 28 -18.02 -6.74 11.34
C GLY A 28 -17.25 -8.06 11.25
N LEU A 29 -16.20 -8.14 10.42
CA LEU A 29 -15.39 -9.35 10.35
C LEU A 29 -14.56 -9.54 11.63
N PRO A 30 -14.25 -10.80 12.01
CA PRO A 30 -13.43 -11.08 13.18
C PRO A 30 -12.06 -10.39 13.11
N LEU A 31 -11.52 -9.97 14.25
CA LEU A 31 -10.21 -9.31 14.33
C LEU A 31 -9.09 -10.12 13.65
N SER A 32 -9.16 -11.45 13.71
CA SER A 32 -8.19 -12.31 13.04
C SER A 32 -8.21 -12.14 11.51
N VAL A 33 -9.38 -11.90 10.90
CA VAL A 33 -9.52 -11.61 9.46
C VAL A 33 -9.03 -10.19 9.16
N VAL A 34 -9.35 -9.22 10.01
CA VAL A 34 -8.88 -7.83 9.90
C VAL A 34 -7.35 -7.78 9.86
N LEU A 35 -6.67 -8.48 10.78
CA LEU A 35 -5.20 -8.53 10.83
C LEU A 35 -4.59 -9.26 9.63
N ARG A 36 -5.21 -10.35 9.16
CA ARG A 36 -4.76 -11.04 7.94
C ARG A 36 -4.84 -10.12 6.72
N LEU A 37 -5.96 -9.42 6.55
CA LEU A 37 -6.16 -8.47 5.45
C LEU A 37 -5.22 -7.26 5.52
N PHE A 38 -4.91 -6.78 6.73
CA PHE A 38 -3.83 -5.81 6.95
C PHE A 38 -2.51 -6.32 6.38
N LEU A 39 -2.11 -7.55 6.75
CA LEU A 39 -0.86 -8.15 6.28
C LEU A 39 -0.85 -8.37 4.77
N CYS A 40 -1.98 -8.78 4.17
CA CYS A 40 -2.10 -8.91 2.72
C CYS A 40 -1.81 -7.57 2.00
N GLY A 41 -2.46 -6.49 2.43
CA GLY A 41 -2.25 -5.16 1.84
C GLY A 41 -0.84 -4.61 2.09
N PHE A 42 -0.29 -4.86 3.28
CA PHE A 42 1.08 -4.51 3.64
C PHE A 42 2.10 -5.22 2.73
N CYS A 43 2.01 -6.55 2.60
CA CYS A 43 2.92 -7.35 1.78
C CYS A 43 2.79 -7.00 0.28
N ALA A 44 1.59 -6.83 -0.24
CA ALA A 44 1.39 -6.41 -1.63
C ALA A 44 2.10 -5.08 -1.93
N TYR A 45 1.99 -4.11 -1.01
CA TYR A 45 2.66 -2.81 -1.14
C TYR A 45 4.19 -2.94 -1.08
N VAL A 46 4.71 -3.61 -0.05
CA VAL A 46 6.16 -3.81 0.12
C VAL A 46 6.76 -4.49 -1.10
N GLY A 47 6.11 -5.56 -1.58
CA GLY A 47 6.56 -6.31 -2.74
C GLY A 47 6.55 -5.48 -4.03
N GLY A 48 5.44 -4.77 -4.31
CA GLY A 48 5.32 -3.91 -5.49
C GLY A 48 6.32 -2.76 -5.48
N VAL A 49 6.51 -2.09 -4.33
CA VAL A 49 7.49 -1.01 -4.19
C VAL A 49 8.93 -1.50 -4.36
N ALA A 50 9.28 -2.66 -3.79
CA ALA A 50 10.62 -3.22 -3.96
C ALA A 50 10.89 -3.64 -5.42
N LEU A 51 9.88 -4.18 -6.12
CA LEU A 51 9.97 -4.50 -7.55
C LEU A 51 10.13 -3.22 -8.39
N ASN A 52 9.38 -2.17 -8.08
CA ASN A 52 9.47 -0.86 -8.73
C ASN A 52 10.90 -0.31 -8.68
N ASP A 53 11.52 -0.29 -7.50
CA ASP A 53 12.88 0.21 -7.30
C ASP A 53 13.92 -0.70 -7.97
N LEU A 54 13.69 -2.02 -8.00
CA LEU A 54 14.56 -2.94 -8.73
C LEU A 54 14.54 -2.68 -10.24
N LEU A 55 13.37 -2.40 -10.81
CA LEU A 55 13.22 -2.10 -12.24
C LEU A 55 13.77 -0.72 -12.59
N ASP A 56 13.63 0.26 -11.70
CA ASP A 56 14.12 1.63 -11.88
C ASP A 56 15.60 1.81 -11.52
N ARG A 57 16.28 0.79 -10.98
CA ARG A 57 17.65 0.87 -10.44
C ARG A 57 18.67 1.64 -11.29
N LYS A 58 18.59 1.56 -12.62
CA LYS A 58 19.50 2.27 -13.54
C LYS A 58 19.18 3.76 -13.61
N GLU A 59 17.89 4.11 -13.67
CA GLU A 59 17.43 5.49 -13.67
C GLU A 59 17.64 6.14 -12.29
N ASP A 60 17.37 5.38 -11.23
CA ASP A 60 17.61 5.81 -9.85
C ASP A 60 19.09 6.03 -9.56
N ALA A 61 20.01 5.25 -10.15
CA ALA A 61 21.45 5.50 -10.00
C ALA A 61 21.89 6.89 -10.48
N VAL A 62 21.14 7.49 -11.41
CA VAL A 62 21.41 8.85 -11.91
C VAL A 62 20.59 9.90 -11.14
N ARG A 63 19.30 9.64 -10.92
CA ARG A 63 18.36 10.65 -10.39
C ARG A 63 18.23 10.66 -8.87
N ARG A 64 18.44 9.51 -8.23
CA ARG A 64 18.23 9.25 -6.80
C ARG A 64 19.28 8.27 -6.27
N PRO A 65 20.59 8.62 -6.35
CA PRO A 65 21.67 7.71 -5.98
C PRO A 65 21.60 7.29 -4.51
N GLU A 66 20.89 8.03 -3.66
CA GLU A 66 20.63 7.73 -2.25
C GLU A 66 19.74 6.51 -2.01
N ARG A 67 19.06 5.97 -3.04
CA ARG A 67 18.17 4.81 -2.88
C ARG A 67 18.94 3.53 -2.49
N PRO A 68 18.31 2.57 -1.78
CA PRO A 68 19.00 1.39 -1.25
C PRO A 68 19.73 0.53 -2.28
N ILE A 69 19.16 0.35 -3.49
CA ILE A 69 19.76 -0.48 -4.54
C ILE A 69 20.95 0.23 -5.21
N PRO A 70 20.82 1.47 -5.72
CA PRO A 70 21.96 2.18 -6.31
C PRO A 70 23.15 2.40 -5.38
N ARG A 71 22.91 2.77 -4.10
CA ARG A 71 23.99 2.98 -3.14
C ARG A 71 24.64 1.68 -2.62
N GLY A 72 24.17 0.52 -3.08
CA GLY A 72 24.71 -0.79 -2.69
C GLY A 72 24.25 -1.32 -1.32
N ALA A 73 23.32 -0.64 -0.63
CA ALA A 73 22.80 -1.11 0.66
C ALA A 73 21.96 -2.39 0.55
N VAL A 74 21.38 -2.66 -0.62
CA VAL A 74 20.68 -3.91 -0.95
C VAL A 74 21.12 -4.41 -2.32
N SER A 75 21.57 -5.66 -2.41
CA SER A 75 21.91 -6.28 -3.69
C SER A 75 20.68 -6.48 -4.58
N GLN A 76 20.85 -6.49 -5.91
CA GLN A 76 19.75 -6.73 -6.85
C GLN A 76 19.07 -8.09 -6.61
N LYS A 77 19.86 -9.13 -6.28
CA LYS A 77 19.33 -10.47 -5.96
C LYS A 77 18.48 -10.43 -4.69
N THR A 78 18.95 -9.76 -3.65
CA THR A 78 18.21 -9.61 -2.38
C THR A 78 16.93 -8.80 -2.59
N ALA A 79 16.97 -7.71 -3.35
CA ALA A 79 15.79 -6.92 -3.69
C ALA A 79 14.75 -7.73 -4.47
N ALA A 80 15.18 -8.53 -5.45
CA ALA A 80 14.30 -9.41 -6.21
C ALA A 80 13.62 -10.47 -5.33
N LEU A 81 14.40 -11.17 -4.50
CA LEU A 81 13.85 -12.17 -3.58
C LEU A 81 12.88 -11.54 -2.58
N PHE A 82 13.23 -10.37 -2.04
CA PHE A 82 12.37 -9.63 -1.12
C PHE A 82 11.05 -9.19 -1.76
N ALA A 83 11.10 -8.70 -3.01
CA ALA A 83 9.91 -8.32 -3.76
C ALA A 83 9.00 -9.51 -4.03
N ILE A 84 9.55 -10.61 -4.58
CA ILE A 84 8.79 -11.82 -4.91
C ILE A 84 8.20 -12.46 -3.65
N ALA A 85 8.97 -12.55 -2.56
CA ALA A 85 8.50 -13.12 -1.31
C ALA A 85 7.29 -12.35 -0.76
N ASN A 86 7.31 -11.01 -0.79
CA ASN A 86 6.18 -10.20 -0.33
C ASN A 86 4.98 -10.24 -1.29
N LEU A 87 5.21 -10.19 -2.61
CA LEU A 87 4.14 -10.33 -3.60
C LEU A 87 3.46 -11.70 -3.54
N ALA A 88 4.19 -12.77 -3.22
CA ALA A 88 3.64 -14.10 -3.01
C ALA A 88 2.96 -14.25 -1.65
N ALA A 89 3.54 -13.69 -0.58
CA ALA A 89 2.98 -13.76 0.76
C ALA A 89 1.57 -13.16 0.84
N SER A 90 1.29 -12.08 0.11
CA SER A 90 -0.03 -11.42 0.11
C SER A 90 -1.19 -12.36 -0.26
N PRO A 91 -1.24 -12.98 -1.46
CA PRO A 91 -2.28 -13.93 -1.80
C PRO A 91 -2.21 -15.23 -0.98
N ILE A 92 -1.02 -15.68 -0.54
CA ILE A 92 -0.89 -16.87 0.33
C ILE A 92 -1.58 -16.64 1.68
N ILE A 93 -1.39 -15.48 2.32
CA ILE A 93 -2.10 -15.12 3.55
C ILE A 93 -3.60 -15.04 3.28
N ALA A 94 -4.00 -14.47 2.14
CA ALA A 94 -5.41 -14.35 1.76
C ALA A 94 -6.13 -15.69 1.57
N LEU A 95 -5.43 -16.79 1.24
CA LEU A 95 -6.03 -18.14 1.19
C LEU A 95 -6.61 -18.56 2.54
N SER A 96 -6.04 -18.11 3.65
CA SER A 96 -6.57 -18.37 4.99
C SER A 96 -7.81 -17.54 5.35
N VAL A 97 -8.22 -16.61 4.47
CA VAL A 97 -9.51 -15.90 4.55
C VAL A 97 -10.51 -16.57 3.62
N SER A 98 -10.23 -16.61 2.31
CA SER A 98 -11.01 -17.37 1.33
C SER A 98 -10.29 -17.44 -0.03
N HIS A 99 -10.68 -18.39 -0.88
CA HIS A 99 -10.18 -18.50 -2.25
C HIS A 99 -10.47 -17.23 -3.08
N THR A 100 -11.66 -16.65 -2.92
CA THR A 100 -12.05 -15.42 -3.63
C THR A 100 -11.18 -14.23 -3.23
N VAL A 101 -10.87 -14.08 -1.94
CA VAL A 101 -9.98 -13.01 -1.45
C VAL A 101 -8.54 -13.25 -1.92
N ALA A 102 -8.08 -14.50 -1.99
CA ALA A 102 -6.76 -14.82 -2.56
C ALA A 102 -6.63 -14.42 -4.03
N LEU A 103 -7.62 -14.78 -4.87
CA LEU A 103 -7.66 -14.35 -6.27
C LEU A 103 -7.71 -12.83 -6.41
N TRP A 104 -8.41 -12.15 -5.50
CA TRP A 104 -8.43 -10.69 -5.48
C TRP A 104 -7.06 -10.08 -5.16
N PHE A 105 -6.32 -10.63 -4.20
CA PHE A 105 -4.94 -10.18 -3.93
C PHE A 105 -3.96 -10.54 -5.05
N VAL A 106 -4.19 -11.64 -5.79
CA VAL A 106 -3.47 -11.88 -7.05
C VAL A 106 -3.71 -10.74 -8.03
N LEU A 107 -4.97 -10.31 -8.22
CA LEU A 107 -5.30 -9.15 -9.06
C LEU A 107 -4.60 -7.87 -8.55
N VAL A 108 -4.64 -7.59 -7.26
CA VAL A 108 -3.95 -6.42 -6.66
C VAL A 108 -2.45 -6.45 -6.95
N CYS A 109 -1.80 -7.59 -6.77
CA CYS A 109 -0.38 -7.78 -7.09
C CYS A 109 -0.10 -7.63 -8.60
N LEU A 110 -0.96 -8.16 -9.47
CA LEU A 110 -0.85 -8.01 -10.92
C LEU A 110 -1.00 -6.55 -11.37
N LEU A 111 -1.92 -5.79 -10.76
CA LEU A 111 -2.06 -4.37 -11.02
C LEU A 111 -0.81 -3.59 -10.59
N ALA A 112 -0.17 -3.97 -9.47
CA ALA A 112 1.06 -3.35 -9.01
C ALA A 112 2.24 -3.65 -9.95
N VAL A 113 2.40 -4.91 -10.38
CA VAL A 113 3.40 -5.30 -11.39
C VAL A 113 3.12 -4.62 -12.73
N GLY A 114 1.84 -4.55 -13.13
CA GLY A 114 1.41 -3.85 -14.33
C GLY A 114 1.77 -2.37 -14.30
N TYR A 115 1.62 -1.71 -13.15
CA TYR A 115 2.09 -0.34 -12.95
C TYR A 115 3.59 -0.23 -13.19
N ASP A 116 4.40 -1.14 -12.65
CA ASP A 116 5.86 -1.08 -12.80
C ASP A 116 6.32 -1.13 -14.26
N VAL A 117 5.60 -1.87 -15.10
CA VAL A 117 5.88 -2.00 -16.54
C VAL A 117 5.32 -0.81 -17.32
N LEU A 118 4.08 -0.39 -17.03
CA LEU A 118 3.31 0.55 -17.87
C LEU A 118 3.35 2.00 -17.38
N LYS A 119 3.97 2.31 -16.24
CA LYS A 119 4.05 3.68 -15.67
C LYS A 119 4.66 4.73 -16.60
N ARG A 120 5.36 4.33 -17.66
CA ARG A 120 5.88 5.27 -18.69
C ARG A 120 4.75 5.88 -19.54
N ILE A 121 3.62 5.19 -19.69
CA ILE A 121 2.41 5.70 -20.33
C ILE A 121 1.62 6.49 -19.29
N LEU A 122 1.45 7.79 -19.51
CA LEU A 122 0.87 8.71 -18.51
C LEU A 122 -0.48 8.22 -17.98
N VAL A 123 -1.41 7.88 -18.88
CA VAL A 123 -2.75 7.41 -18.48
C VAL A 123 -2.68 6.12 -17.66
N MET A 124 -1.82 5.17 -18.04
CA MET A 124 -1.65 3.91 -17.30
C MET A 124 -1.05 4.14 -15.92
N ARG A 125 -0.14 5.10 -15.76
CA ARG A 125 0.41 5.49 -14.44
C ARG A 125 -0.70 5.85 -13.46
N PHE A 126 -1.66 6.67 -13.91
CA PHE A 126 -2.79 7.09 -13.11
C PHE A 126 -3.76 5.94 -12.82
N LEU A 127 -4.23 5.28 -13.87
CA LEU A 127 -5.24 4.22 -13.74
C LEU A 127 -4.76 3.05 -12.90
N LEU A 128 -3.51 2.61 -13.09
CA LEU A 128 -2.97 1.47 -12.35
C LEU A 128 -2.65 1.84 -10.90
N MET A 129 -2.05 3.00 -10.63
CA MET A 129 -1.75 3.39 -9.25
C MET A 129 -3.03 3.59 -8.43
N GLY A 130 -4.03 4.29 -8.99
CA GLY A 130 -5.35 4.42 -8.38
C GLY A 130 -6.04 3.06 -8.23
N GLY A 131 -6.02 2.24 -9.29
CA GLY A 131 -6.64 0.93 -9.34
C GLY A 131 -6.11 -0.02 -8.26
N VAL A 132 -4.79 -0.10 -8.09
CA VAL A 132 -4.14 -0.89 -7.02
C VAL A 132 -4.65 -0.46 -5.65
N ARG A 133 -4.67 0.85 -5.36
CA ARG A 133 -5.07 1.35 -4.02
C ARG A 133 -6.56 1.14 -3.76
N GLY A 134 -7.41 1.42 -4.74
CA GLY A 134 -8.85 1.18 -4.65
C GLY A 134 -9.18 -0.32 -4.49
N ALA A 135 -8.60 -1.18 -5.33
CA ALA A 135 -8.81 -2.63 -5.27
C ALA A 135 -8.30 -3.22 -3.95
N ASN A 136 -7.15 -2.75 -3.45
CA ASN A 136 -6.64 -3.16 -2.14
C ASN A 136 -7.62 -2.82 -1.01
N TRP A 137 -8.23 -1.62 -1.01
CA TRP A 137 -9.26 -1.28 -0.02
C TRP A 137 -10.52 -2.16 -0.16
N ALA A 138 -10.96 -2.39 -1.40
CA ALA A 138 -12.15 -3.21 -1.70
C ALA A 138 -12.01 -4.68 -1.23
N ALA A 139 -10.79 -5.18 -1.01
CA ALA A 139 -10.58 -6.55 -0.54
C ALA A 139 -11.29 -6.85 0.79
N GLY A 140 -11.40 -5.87 1.69
CA GLY A 140 -12.14 -6.05 2.95
C GLY A 140 -13.65 -6.14 2.77
N LEU A 141 -14.21 -5.41 1.80
CA LEU A 141 -15.62 -5.53 1.42
C LEU A 141 -15.93 -6.88 0.80
N LEU A 142 -15.03 -7.33 -0.08
CA LEU A 142 -15.13 -8.63 -0.75
C LEU A 142 -15.07 -9.77 0.27
N ALA A 143 -14.19 -9.68 1.27
CA ALA A 143 -14.10 -10.70 2.32
C ALA A 143 -15.39 -10.85 3.14
N ALA A 144 -16.18 -9.78 3.26
CA ALA A 144 -17.47 -9.78 3.93
C ALA A 144 -18.68 -9.94 3.00
N SER A 145 -18.46 -10.03 1.68
CA SER A 145 -19.51 -9.96 0.66
C SER A 145 -20.47 -8.76 0.86
N SER A 146 -19.93 -7.63 1.31
CA SER A 146 -20.73 -6.48 1.76
C SER A 146 -20.69 -5.30 0.77
N PRO A 147 -21.84 -4.78 0.32
CA PRO A 147 -21.89 -3.61 -0.57
C PRO A 147 -21.86 -2.27 0.18
N VAL A 148 -21.84 -2.29 1.52
CA VAL A 148 -22.23 -1.15 2.38
C VAL A 148 -21.30 0.08 2.28
N LEU A 149 -20.17 -0.03 1.58
CA LEU A 149 -19.17 1.04 1.42
C LEU A 149 -18.50 1.05 0.03
N LEU A 150 -19.19 0.66 -1.04
CA LEU A 150 -18.61 0.63 -2.40
C LEU A 150 -18.08 2.00 -2.90
N TRP A 151 -18.52 3.10 -2.29
CA TRP A 151 -18.00 4.44 -2.57
C TRP A 151 -16.57 4.65 -2.05
N ALA A 152 -16.15 3.95 -0.98
CA ALA A 152 -14.85 4.17 -0.34
C ALA A 152 -13.65 3.77 -1.22
N PRO A 153 -13.64 2.60 -1.91
CA PRO A 153 -12.64 2.29 -2.93
C PRO A 153 -12.51 3.36 -4.02
N VAL A 154 -13.63 3.98 -4.42
CA VAL A 154 -13.65 5.04 -5.44
C VAL A 154 -13.03 6.33 -4.90
N VAL A 155 -13.31 6.70 -3.65
CA VAL A 155 -12.65 7.83 -2.99
C VAL A 155 -11.13 7.59 -2.89
N VAL A 156 -10.72 6.39 -2.46
CA VAL A 156 -9.30 5.99 -2.38
C VAL A 156 -8.64 6.04 -3.76
N PHE A 157 -9.33 5.59 -4.81
CA PHE A 157 -8.88 5.68 -6.20
C PHE A 157 -8.65 7.14 -6.62
N CYS A 158 -9.66 8.01 -6.47
CA CYS A 158 -9.60 9.42 -6.82
C CYS A 158 -8.52 10.18 -6.03
N TRP A 159 -8.40 9.89 -4.73
CA TRP A 159 -7.33 10.43 -3.89
C TRP A 159 -5.96 10.04 -4.42
N THR A 160 -5.79 8.78 -4.80
CA THR A 160 -4.54 8.28 -5.37
C THR A 160 -4.22 8.92 -6.72
N LEU A 161 -5.22 9.20 -7.56
CA LEU A 161 -5.02 9.98 -8.78
C LEU A 161 -4.46 11.36 -8.47
N PHE A 162 -5.07 12.06 -7.51
CA PHE A 162 -4.59 13.36 -7.07
C PHE A 162 -3.14 13.31 -6.56
N LEU A 163 -2.80 12.31 -5.71
CA LEU A 163 -1.43 12.15 -5.22
C LEU A 163 -0.44 11.81 -6.34
N THR A 164 -0.86 11.04 -7.34
CA THR A 164 -0.04 10.73 -8.53
C THR A 164 0.25 12.00 -9.33
N PHE A 165 -0.76 12.86 -9.51
CA PHE A 165 -0.60 14.17 -10.14
C PHE A 165 0.32 15.09 -9.34
N ALA A 166 0.10 15.19 -8.02
CA ALA A 166 0.94 15.97 -7.11
C ALA A 166 2.40 15.50 -7.17
N GLY A 167 2.64 14.19 -7.27
CA GLY A 167 3.96 13.60 -7.47
C GLY A 167 4.63 14.04 -8.78
N LEU A 168 3.88 14.12 -9.88
CA LEU A 168 4.39 14.63 -11.17
C LEU A 168 4.75 16.12 -11.12
N LYS A 169 4.01 16.92 -10.33
CA LYS A 169 4.26 18.35 -10.15
C LYS A 169 5.36 18.65 -9.12
N GLY A 170 5.93 17.64 -8.48
CA GLY A 170 6.96 17.82 -7.45
C GLY A 170 6.43 18.32 -6.11
N TRP A 171 5.13 18.18 -5.84
CA TRP A 171 4.50 18.61 -4.59
C TRP A 171 4.75 17.60 -3.47
N HIS A 172 6.02 17.42 -3.09
CA HIS A 172 6.46 16.35 -2.19
C HIS A 172 5.78 16.40 -0.82
N MET A 173 5.49 17.59 -0.28
CA MET A 173 4.78 17.74 1.00
C MET A 173 3.32 17.27 0.90
N VAL A 174 2.64 17.57 -0.21
CA VAL A 174 1.26 17.12 -0.47
C VAL A 174 1.22 15.60 -0.59
N VAL A 175 2.19 14.99 -1.30
CA VAL A 175 2.28 13.54 -1.42
C VAL A 175 2.54 12.89 -0.05
N ALA A 176 3.48 13.41 0.73
CA ALA A 176 3.79 12.87 2.05
C ALA A 176 2.60 12.96 3.02
N ALA A 177 1.96 14.13 3.11
CA ALA A 177 0.76 14.32 3.92
C ALA A 177 -0.39 13.44 3.42
N GLY A 178 -0.54 13.32 2.10
CA GLY A 178 -1.63 12.56 1.50
C GLY A 178 -1.50 11.05 1.67
N ILE A 179 -0.29 10.51 1.80
CA ILE A 179 -0.07 9.12 2.18
C ILE A 179 -0.60 8.87 3.61
N VAL A 180 -0.32 9.76 4.56
CA VAL A 180 -0.92 9.69 5.90
C VAL A 180 -2.44 9.87 5.84
N GLY A 181 -2.93 10.66 4.87
CA GLY A 181 -4.34 10.86 4.60
C GLY A 181 -5.16 9.59 4.38
N PHE A 182 -4.56 8.49 3.90
CA PHE A 182 -5.28 7.20 3.81
C PHE A 182 -5.68 6.68 5.19
N CYS A 183 -4.77 6.69 6.15
CA CYS A 183 -5.05 6.26 7.53
C CYS A 183 -6.04 7.21 8.23
N VAL A 184 -5.98 8.51 7.93
CA VAL A 184 -6.95 9.49 8.44
C VAL A 184 -8.34 9.19 7.88
N PHE A 185 -8.44 8.96 6.56
CA PHE A 185 -9.68 8.55 5.93
C PHE A 185 -10.24 7.27 6.55
N ASP A 186 -9.43 6.21 6.63
CA ASP A 186 -9.82 4.93 7.24
C ASP A 186 -10.33 5.13 8.68
N GLY A 187 -9.59 5.87 9.49
CA GLY A 187 -9.96 6.21 10.87
C GLY A 187 -11.26 7.00 10.95
N CYS A 188 -11.48 7.98 10.06
CA CYS A 188 -12.73 8.76 10.02
C CYS A 188 -13.95 7.91 9.63
N VAL A 189 -13.82 7.00 8.67
CA VAL A 189 -14.92 6.12 8.29
C VAL A 189 -15.25 5.13 9.42
N VAL A 190 -14.21 4.59 10.08
CA VAL A 190 -14.38 3.73 11.27
C VAL A 190 -15.01 4.51 12.43
N LEU A 191 -14.54 5.73 12.70
CA LEU A 191 -15.10 6.60 13.72
C LEU A 191 -16.59 6.85 13.50
N TRP A 192 -16.97 7.14 12.26
CA TRP A 192 -18.36 7.42 11.90
C TRP A 192 -19.32 6.25 12.21
N ARG A 193 -18.88 5.00 12.06
CA ARG A 193 -19.75 3.81 12.18
C ARG A 193 -19.56 2.99 13.45
N LEU A 194 -18.34 2.91 13.96
CA LEU A 194 -17.95 2.05 15.08
C LEU A 194 -17.42 2.83 16.29
N GLY A 195 -17.35 4.16 16.20
CA GLY A 195 -16.97 5.03 17.31
C GLY A 195 -15.47 5.16 17.56
N TRP A 196 -15.13 5.97 18.58
CA TRP A 196 -13.77 6.44 18.83
C TRP A 196 -12.77 5.31 19.09
N ALA A 197 -13.09 4.38 19.99
CA ALA A 197 -12.16 3.32 20.38
C ALA A 197 -11.70 2.47 19.18
N ASN A 198 -12.61 2.15 18.25
CA ASN A 198 -12.30 1.37 17.05
C ASN A 198 -11.49 2.15 16.01
N SER A 199 -11.54 3.48 16.03
CA SER A 199 -10.82 4.34 15.07
C SER A 199 -9.35 4.59 15.44
N LEU A 200 -8.99 4.49 16.73
CA LEU A 200 -7.66 4.79 17.24
C LEU A 200 -6.52 4.01 16.57
N PRO A 201 -6.64 2.70 16.26
CA PRO A 201 -5.59 1.97 15.58
C PRO A 201 -5.21 2.59 14.22
N PHE A 202 -6.19 3.09 13.46
CA PHE A 202 -5.96 3.68 12.14
C PHE A 202 -5.26 5.04 12.24
N PHE A 203 -5.68 5.89 13.17
CA PHE A 203 -4.96 7.15 13.42
C PHE A 203 -3.53 6.89 13.92
N GLY A 204 -3.34 5.89 14.78
CA GLY A 204 -2.02 5.45 15.23
C GLY A 204 -1.12 4.99 14.08
N LEU A 205 -1.66 4.19 13.15
CA LEU A 205 -0.94 3.80 11.92
C LEU A 205 -0.57 5.02 11.07
N GLY A 206 -1.44 6.03 11.00
CA GLY A 206 -1.14 7.30 10.31
C GLY A 206 0.04 8.05 10.94
N VAL A 207 0.07 8.15 12.28
CA VAL A 207 1.20 8.75 13.01
C VAL A 207 2.48 7.98 12.76
N LEU A 208 2.45 6.66 12.86
CA LEU A 208 3.62 5.80 12.60
C LEU A 208 4.11 5.93 11.15
N ALA A 209 3.21 5.98 10.17
CA ALA A 209 3.55 6.22 8.78
C ALA A 209 4.23 7.59 8.58
N GLY A 210 3.71 8.64 9.23
CA GLY A 210 4.29 9.99 9.16
C GLY A 210 5.66 10.10 9.83
N LEU A 211 5.87 9.42 10.96
CA LEU A 211 7.13 9.42 11.69
C LEU A 211 8.21 8.61 10.96
N SER A 212 7.89 7.41 10.49
CA SER A 212 8.82 6.53 9.78
C SER A 212 9.39 7.16 8.50
N GLY A 213 8.63 8.00 7.80
CA GLY A 213 9.13 8.77 6.66
C GLY A 213 10.27 9.74 6.98
N ARG A 214 10.44 10.13 8.26
CA ARG A 214 11.55 10.96 8.74
C ARG A 214 12.75 10.13 9.20
N PHE A 215 12.51 8.96 9.82
CA PHE A 215 13.57 8.10 10.35
C PHE A 215 14.49 7.52 9.26
N PHE A 216 13.94 7.14 8.10
CA PHE A 216 14.77 6.59 6.99
C PHE A 216 15.60 7.63 6.25
N LYS A 217 15.40 8.94 6.49
CA LYS A 217 16.25 10.01 5.95
C LYS A 217 17.41 10.39 6.85
N MET A 218 17.43 9.91 8.10
CA MET A 218 18.40 10.30 9.13
C MET A 218 19.42 9.19 9.47
N ALA A 219 19.28 8.00 8.88
CA ALA A 219 20.17 6.86 9.05
C ALA A 219 20.88 6.51 7.73
#